data_AF-A0A916HPM4-F1
#
_entry.id   AF-A0A916HPM4-F1
#
_cell.length_a   1.000
_cell.length_b   1.000
_cell.length_c   1.000
_cell.angle_alpha   90.00
_cell.angle_beta   90.00
_cell.angle_gamma   90.00
#
_symmetry.space_group_name_H-M   'P 1'
#
loop_
_entity.id
_entity.type
_entity.pdbx_description
1 polymer ?
#
loop_
_entity_poly.entity_id
_entity_poly.type
_entity_poly.pdbx_seq_one_letter_code
_entity_poly.pdbx_strand_id
1 'polypeptide(L)'
;MRVAERIPRLGLVTSGPRRPNPPAFRPGLTLLIVYFGVFFVGFSLALVMPELWPLVEDAGTRSEEELRTLAAETAQRAVRGRLGIAFALAFLATAIGGWTGRLPGLRAKRPGRR
;
A
#
# COMPACT_ATOMS: atom_id res chain seq x y z
N MET A 1 -68.24 30.45 -17.47
CA MET A 1 -68.00 29.19 -16.74
C MET A 1 -66.50 28.91 -16.76
N ARG A 2 -65.87 28.78 -15.58
CA ARG A 2 -64.49 28.28 -15.42
C ARG A 2 -64.43 26.80 -15.79
N VAL A 3 -63.25 26.31 -16.18
CA VAL A 3 -62.54 25.08 -15.73
C VAL A 3 -61.38 24.92 -16.73
N ALA A 4 -60.21 25.49 -16.42
CA ALA A 4 -59.11 24.86 -15.67
C ALA A 4 -58.28 23.88 -16.52
N GLU A 5 -57.02 24.29 -16.71
CA GLU A 5 -55.82 23.47 -16.54
C GLU A 5 -55.73 22.14 -17.30
N ARG A 6 -54.74 22.08 -18.21
CA ARG A 6 -53.74 21.01 -18.15
C ARG A 6 -52.54 21.35 -19.04
N ILE A 7 -51.51 21.90 -18.42
CA ILE A 7 -50.16 21.52 -18.77
C ILE A 7 -49.84 20.30 -17.89
N PRO A 8 -49.38 19.19 -18.47
CA PRO A 8 -48.22 18.56 -17.86
C PRO A 8 -47.12 18.31 -18.87
N ARG A 9 -45.93 18.66 -18.41
CA ARG A 9 -44.63 18.48 -19.03
C ARG A 9 -44.39 17.01 -19.35
N LEU A 10 -43.99 16.72 -20.58
CA LEU A 10 -43.24 15.50 -20.90
C LEU A 10 -41.86 15.92 -21.36
N GLY A 11 -41.04 16.30 -20.37
CA GLY A 11 -39.61 16.23 -20.50
C GLY A 11 -39.24 14.77 -20.75
N LEU A 12 -38.92 14.44 -22.00
CA LEU A 12 -38.19 13.24 -22.36
C LEU A 12 -36.77 13.39 -21.78
N VAL A 13 -36.65 13.18 -20.47
CA VAL A 13 -35.37 12.87 -19.85
C VAL A 13 -35.03 11.47 -20.33
N THR A 14 -34.30 11.40 -21.43
CA THR A 14 -33.59 10.22 -21.88
C THR A 14 -32.51 9.91 -20.84
N SER A 15 -32.91 9.31 -19.72
CA SER A 15 -31.96 8.67 -18.82
C SER A 15 -31.43 7.43 -19.53
N GLY A 16 -30.43 7.64 -20.40
CA GLY A 16 -29.60 6.56 -20.93
C GLY A 16 -29.05 5.73 -19.76
N PRO A 17 -28.72 4.45 -19.99
CA PRO A 17 -28.29 3.55 -18.93
C PRO A 17 -27.12 4.17 -18.17
N ARG A 18 -27.40 4.64 -16.94
CA ARG A 18 -26.39 5.20 -16.03
C ARG A 18 -25.44 4.06 -15.73
N ARG A 19 -24.24 4.08 -16.31
CA ARG A 19 -23.17 3.16 -15.90
C ARG A 19 -23.01 3.35 -14.39
N PRO A 20 -23.14 2.29 -13.58
CA PRO A 20 -22.91 2.42 -12.14
C PRO A 20 -21.50 2.98 -11.95
N ASN A 21 -21.40 4.12 -11.26
CA ASN A 21 -20.11 4.68 -10.90
C ASN A 21 -19.34 3.61 -10.12
N PRO A 22 -18.08 3.33 -10.49
CA PRO A 22 -17.28 2.40 -9.71
C PRO A 22 -17.21 2.90 -8.26
N PRO A 23 -17.28 2.01 -7.27
CA PRO A 23 -17.17 2.42 -5.87
C PRO A 23 -15.86 3.18 -5.67
N ALA A 24 -15.94 4.33 -4.98
CA ALA A 24 -14.79 5.17 -4.68
C ALA A 24 -13.73 4.42 -3.84
N PHE A 25 -14.18 3.47 -3.02
CA PHE A 25 -13.31 2.62 -2.22
C PHE A 25 -13.02 1.29 -2.92
N ARG A 26 -11.75 1.06 -3.25
CA ARG A 26 -11.25 -0.20 -3.81
C ARG A 26 -10.45 -0.95 -2.76
N PRO A 27 -11.06 -1.86 -1.97
CA PRO A 27 -10.37 -2.56 -0.88
C PRO A 27 -9.11 -3.30 -1.35
N GLY A 28 -9.12 -3.84 -2.57
CA GLY A 28 -7.94 -4.48 -3.16
C GLY A 28 -6.76 -3.53 -3.36
N LEU A 29 -6.99 -2.27 -3.76
CA LEU A 29 -5.91 -1.29 -3.92
C LEU A 29 -5.29 -0.95 -2.56
N THR A 30 -6.15 -0.73 -1.55
CA THR A 30 -5.70 -0.44 -0.18
C THR A 30 -4.88 -1.59 0.38
N LEU A 31 -5.33 -2.85 0.23
CA LEU A 31 -4.54 -4.00 0.67
C LEU A 31 -3.20 -4.12 -0.07
N LEU A 32 -3.17 -3.83 -1.38
CA LEU A 32 -1.92 -3.86 -2.14
C LEU A 32 -0.90 -2.86 -1.62
N ILE A 33 -1.33 -1.63 -1.32
CA ILE A 33 -0.48 -0.60 -0.71
C ILE A 33 0.01 -1.04 0.67
N VAL A 34 -0.87 -1.63 1.50
CA VAL A 34 -0.51 -2.13 2.83
C VAL A 34 0.52 -3.25 2.73
N TYR A 35 0.30 -4.26 1.90
CA TYR A 35 1.26 -5.35 1.72
C TYR A 35 2.60 -4.86 1.19
N PHE A 36 2.57 -3.98 0.18
CA PHE A 36 3.77 -3.36 -0.35
C PHE A 36 4.54 -2.61 0.75
N GLY A 37 3.84 -1.81 1.55
CA GLY A 37 4.43 -1.08 2.68
C GLY A 37 5.06 -2.00 3.72
N VAL A 38 4.36 -3.08 4.11
CA VAL A 38 4.88 -4.06 5.07
C VAL A 38 6.13 -4.77 4.53
N PHE A 39 6.11 -5.23 3.28
CA PHE A 39 7.30 -5.84 2.67
C PHE A 39 8.44 -4.84 2.56
N PHE A 40 8.16 -3.60 2.15
CA PHE A 40 9.17 -2.57 2.02
C PHE A 40 9.84 -2.24 3.35
N VAL A 41 9.07 -2.07 4.42
CA VAL A 41 9.61 -1.87 5.77
C VAL A 41 10.40 -3.10 6.21
N GLY A 42 9.88 -4.31 6.00
CA GLY A 42 10.56 -5.56 6.35
C GLY A 42 11.91 -5.73 5.65
N PHE A 43 11.96 -5.51 4.34
CA PHE A 43 13.21 -5.59 3.57
C PHE A 43 14.18 -4.46 3.89
N SER A 44 13.68 -3.24 4.11
CA SER A 44 14.52 -2.11 4.53
C SER A 44 15.15 -2.41 5.88
N LEU A 45 14.38 -2.93 6.84
CA LEU A 45 14.90 -3.32 8.14
C LEU A 45 15.91 -4.45 8.00
N ALA A 46 15.62 -5.51 7.24
CA ALA A 46 16.54 -6.61 7.01
C ALA A 46 17.89 -6.18 6.39
N LEU A 47 17.87 -5.18 5.51
CA LEU A 47 19.08 -4.63 4.88
C LEU A 47 19.90 -3.72 5.80
N VAL A 48 19.26 -3.07 6.76
CA VAL A 48 19.91 -2.13 7.70
C VAL A 48 20.34 -2.86 8.98
N MET A 49 19.60 -3.88 9.42
CA MET A 49 19.83 -4.68 10.63
C MET A 49 21.28 -5.15 10.80
N PRO A 50 21.95 -5.77 9.80
CA PRO A 50 23.32 -6.25 9.97
C PRO A 50 24.33 -5.11 10.22
N GLU A 51 24.05 -3.88 9.79
CA GLU A 51 24.91 -2.73 10.10
C GLU A 51 24.62 -2.12 11.47
N LEU A 52 23.39 -2.27 11.97
CA LEU A 52 23.01 -1.82 13.31
C LEU A 52 23.39 -2.83 14.40
N TRP A 53 23.55 -4.11 14.06
CA TRP A 53 23.87 -5.17 15.02
C TRP A 53 25.13 -4.89 15.87
N PRO A 54 26.27 -4.47 15.29
CA PRO A 54 27.48 -4.17 16.08
C PRO A 54 27.28 -2.98 17.03
N LEU A 55 26.42 -2.02 16.68
CA LEU A 55 26.10 -0.88 17.55
C LEU A 55 25.26 -1.29 18.77
N VAL A 56 24.42 -2.31 18.61
CA VAL A 56 23.64 -2.89 19.72
C VAL A 56 24.54 -3.70 20.65
N GLU A 57 25.51 -4.42 20.10
CA GLU A 57 26.49 -5.19 20.88
C GLU A 57 27.41 -4.27 21.70
N ASP A 58 27.82 -3.14 21.13
CA ASP A 58 28.63 -2.11 21.80
C ASP A 58 27.80 -1.12 22.65
N ALA A 59 26.48 -1.30 22.77
CA ALA A 59 25.62 -0.34 23.46
C ALA A 59 25.95 -0.20 24.97
N GLY A 60 26.58 -1.21 25.57
CA GLY A 60 27.00 -1.20 26.97
C GLY A 60 28.32 -0.47 27.25
N THR A 61 29.11 -0.14 26.22
CA THR A 61 30.47 0.43 26.38
C THR A 61 30.57 1.90 25.97
N ARG A 62 29.52 2.47 25.36
CA ARG A 62 29.52 3.84 24.81
C ARG A 62 28.49 4.72 25.50
N SER A 63 28.70 6.03 25.44
CA SER A 63 27.71 6.99 25.92
C SER A 63 26.47 7.01 25.02
N GLU A 64 25.31 7.35 25.58
CA GLU A 64 24.05 7.39 24.83
C GLU A 64 24.09 8.38 23.66
N GLU A 65 24.80 9.50 23.81
CA GLU A 65 24.96 10.52 22.75
C GLU A 65 25.83 10.01 21.59
N GLU A 66 26.90 9.27 21.86
CA GLU A 66 27.74 8.63 20.83
C GLU A 66 26.99 7.52 20.09
N LEU A 67 26.18 6.74 20.80
CA LEU A 67 25.34 5.72 20.17
C LEU A 67 24.30 6.31 19.21
N ARG A 68 23.64 7.41 19.61
CA ARG A 68 22.63 8.06 18.76
C ARG A 68 23.23 8.64 17.49
N THR A 69 24.38 9.30 17.59
CA THR A 69 25.07 9.89 16.43
C THR A 69 25.55 8.81 15.46
N LEU A 70 26.16 7.74 15.98
CA LEU A 70 26.61 6.62 15.16
C LEU A 70 25.46 5.82 14.54
N ALA A 71 24.36 5.63 15.27
CA ALA A 71 23.16 4.98 14.73
C ALA A 71 22.55 5.80 13.59
N ALA A 72 22.48 7.13 13.73
CA ALA A 72 21.97 8.01 12.69
C ALA A 72 22.85 8.02 11.43
N GLU A 73 24.17 8.08 11.59
CA GLU A 73 25.11 8.00 10.46
C GLU A 73 25.05 6.65 9.75
N THR A 74 25.06 5.56 10.52
CA THR A 74 24.99 4.20 9.99
C THR A 74 23.66 4.00 9.27
N ALA A 75 22.54 4.44 9.84
CA ALA A 75 21.25 4.40 9.19
C ALA A 75 21.25 5.20 7.87
N GLN A 76 21.78 6.43 7.86
CA GLN A 76 21.86 7.23 6.64
C GLN A 76 22.70 6.55 5.55
N ARG A 77 23.85 5.95 5.91
CA ARG A 77 24.70 5.22 4.96
C ARG A 77 24.04 3.95 4.46
N ALA A 78 23.45 3.16 5.35
CA ALA A 78 22.74 1.93 5.02
C ALA A 78 21.57 2.18 4.06
N VAL A 79 20.85 3.28 4.28
CA VAL A 79 19.68 3.68 3.48
C VAL A 79 20.11 4.24 2.12
N ARG A 80 21.26 4.92 2.03
CA ARG A 80 21.76 5.55 0.80
C ARG A 80 22.25 4.51 -0.21
N GLY A 81 21.35 4.12 -1.12
CA GLY A 81 21.60 3.17 -2.21
C GLY A 81 20.89 1.83 -2.04
N ARG A 82 20.55 1.42 -0.82
CA ARG A 82 19.80 0.18 -0.57
C ARG A 82 18.28 0.33 -0.63
N LEU A 83 17.76 1.56 -0.49
CA LEU A 83 16.32 1.81 -0.64
C LEU A 83 15.76 1.34 -1.98
N GLY A 84 16.50 1.51 -3.08
CA GLY A 84 16.08 1.02 -4.39
C GLY A 84 15.99 -0.50 -4.45
N ILE A 85 16.91 -1.20 -3.77
CA ILE A 85 16.91 -2.66 -3.66
C ILE A 85 15.73 -3.12 -2.79
N ALA A 86 15.51 -2.47 -1.64
CA ALA A 86 14.36 -2.74 -0.78
C ALA A 86 13.03 -2.54 -1.52
N PHE A 87 12.93 -1.48 -2.32
CA PHE A 87 11.77 -1.21 -3.16
C PHE A 87 11.55 -2.32 -4.20
N ALA A 88 12.61 -2.73 -4.92
CA ALA A 88 12.54 -3.80 -5.91
C ALA A 88 12.12 -5.14 -5.28
N LEU A 89 12.69 -5.50 -4.13
CA LEU A 89 12.34 -6.71 -3.39
C LEU A 89 10.89 -6.67 -2.89
N ALA A 90 10.44 -5.54 -2.34
CA ALA A 90 9.06 -5.37 -1.90
C ALA A 90 8.07 -5.46 -3.05
N PHE A 91 8.41 -4.87 -4.21
CA PHE A 91 7.61 -4.97 -5.42
C PHE A 91 7.50 -6.42 -5.90
N LEU A 92 8.63 -7.13 -5.99
CA LEU A 92 8.68 -8.55 -6.35
C LEU A 92 7.86 -9.41 -5.38
N ALA A 93 8.04 -9.24 -4.07
CA ALA A 93 7.29 -9.99 -3.06
C ALA A 93 5.79 -9.73 -3.15
N THR A 94 5.38 -8.48 -3.35
CA THR A 94 3.97 -8.10 -3.51
C THR A 94 3.39 -8.68 -4.80
N ALA A 95 4.12 -8.61 -5.92
CA ALA A 95 3.71 -9.15 -7.20
C ALA A 95 3.57 -10.68 -7.16
N ILE A 96 4.56 -11.39 -6.61
CA ILE A 96 4.54 -12.85 -6.45
C ILE A 96 3.41 -13.25 -5.49
N GLY A 97 3.24 -12.54 -4.37
CA GLY A 97 2.18 -12.80 -3.40
C GLY A 97 0.77 -12.59 -3.97
N GLY A 98 0.61 -11.58 -4.83
CA GLY A 98 -0.63 -11.32 -5.57
C GLY A 98 -0.90 -12.39 -6.62
N TRP A 99 0.10 -12.75 -7.43
CA TRP A 99 -0.03 -13.75 -8.50
C TRP A 99 -0.29 -15.16 -7.97
N THR A 100 0.39 -15.55 -6.90
CA THR A 100 0.18 -16.87 -6.25
C THR A 100 -1.10 -16.93 -5.41
N GLY A 101 -1.81 -15.81 -5.22
CA GLY A 101 -2.97 -15.73 -4.35
C GLY A 101 -2.66 -16.00 -2.87
N ARG A 102 -1.38 -15.98 -2.48
CA ARG A 102 -0.97 -16.15 -1.08
C ARG A 102 -1.34 -14.95 -0.22
N LEU A 103 -1.49 -13.76 -0.81
CA LEU A 103 -1.94 -12.56 -0.09
C LEU A 103 -3.46 -12.61 0.14
N PRO A 104 -3.92 -12.79 1.40
CA PRO A 104 -5.36 -12.79 1.69
C PRO A 104 -5.97 -11.43 1.33
N GLY A 105 -7.17 -11.44 0.75
CA GLY A 105 -7.86 -10.23 0.29
C GLY A 105 -7.46 -9.71 -1.10
N LEU A 106 -6.36 -10.19 -1.69
CA LEU A 106 -5.97 -9.92 -3.09
C LEU A 106 -6.26 -11.08 -4.06
N ARG A 107 -6.75 -12.20 -3.55
CA ARG A 107 -7.14 -13.36 -4.38
C ARG A 107 -8.17 -12.91 -5.41
N ALA A 108 -7.85 -13.07 -6.68
CA ALA A 108 -8.86 -12.92 -7.74
C ALA A 108 -10.03 -13.85 -7.40
N LYS A 109 -11.26 -13.29 -7.32
CA LYS A 109 -12.46 -14.13 -7.27
C LYS A 109 -12.39 -15.05 -8.49
N ARG A 110 -12.19 -16.36 -8.25
CA ARG A 110 -12.31 -17.36 -9.30
C ARG A 110 -13.68 -17.14 -9.96
N PRO A 111 -13.76 -16.89 -11.28
CA PRO A 111 -15.04 -16.85 -11.96
C PRO A 111 -15.59 -18.28 -11.91
N GLY A 112 -16.55 -18.58 -11.02
CA GLY A 112 -17.17 -19.91 -10.99
C GLY A 112 -17.69 -20.47 -9.66
N ARG A 113 -17.70 -19.75 -8.53
CA ARG A 113 -18.46 -20.18 -7.35
C ARG A 113 -19.41 -19.08 -6.88
N ARG A 114 -20.66 -19.20 -7.31
CA ARG A 114 -21.83 -18.81 -6.52
C ARG A 114 -22.16 -19.96 -5.59
#